data_AF-A0A1G2VM45-F1
#
_entry.id   AF-A0A1G2VM45-F1
#
_cell.length_a   1.000
_cell.length_b   1.000
_cell.length_c   1.000
_cell.angle_alpha   90.00
_cell.angle_beta   90.00
_cell.angle_gamma   90.00
#
_symmetry.space_group_name_H-M   'P 1'
#
loop_
_entity.id
_entity.type
_entity.pdbx_description
1 polymer ?
#
loop_
_entity_poly.entity_id
_entity_poly.type
_entity_poly.pdbx_seq_one_letter_code
_entity_poly.pdbx_strand_id
1 'polypeptide(L)'
;MKNQKSEIKRQVCSRRFTKHDGQAILLVILVIGGAMLGATTIAGFLINIQLQQAGDVANSAKAVFAAEAGFNCALYDNTHPTSIPPVDSKCFNIPIVDYVGRINLVNGAYAEVVCSTDDTFAASSLVLCKNENAKFILSKGTSGTTKRSFQYAIP
;
A
#
# COMPACT_ATOMS: atom_id res chain seq x y z
N MET A 1 -5.35 -45.42 -77.82
CA MET A 1 -6.06 -44.38 -77.03
C MET A 1 -6.95 -45.06 -76.00
N LYS A 2 -6.99 -44.50 -74.77
CA LYS A 2 -7.83 -44.87 -73.60
C LYS A 2 -7.26 -46.04 -72.77
N ASN A 3 -7.09 -45.96 -71.45
CA ASN A 3 -7.28 -44.88 -70.48
C ASN A 3 -6.57 -45.32 -69.19
N GLN A 4 -5.57 -44.58 -68.71
CA GLN A 4 -5.05 -44.74 -67.35
C GLN A 4 -6.02 -44.06 -66.38
N LYS A 5 -6.86 -44.84 -65.71
CA LYS A 5 -7.69 -44.36 -64.60
C LYS A 5 -6.95 -44.70 -63.31
N SER A 6 -6.20 -43.72 -62.82
CA SER A 6 -5.43 -43.72 -61.59
C SER A 6 -6.35 -43.93 -60.38
N GLU A 7 -6.33 -45.14 -59.80
CA GLU A 7 -6.88 -45.38 -58.48
C GLU A 7 -5.95 -44.80 -57.41
N ILE A 8 -6.29 -43.61 -56.94
CA ILE A 8 -5.78 -43.05 -55.69
C ILE A 8 -6.41 -43.88 -54.56
N LYS A 9 -5.75 -44.96 -54.15
CA LYS A 9 -6.08 -45.66 -52.90
C LYS A 9 -5.79 -44.71 -51.73
N ARG A 10 -6.85 -44.09 -51.20
CA ARG A 10 -6.84 -43.49 -49.86
C ARG A 10 -6.62 -44.60 -48.84
N GLN A 11 -5.35 -44.88 -48.54
CA GLN A 11 -4.97 -45.72 -47.43
C GLN A 11 -5.11 -44.87 -46.16
N VAL A 12 -6.33 -44.80 -45.62
CA VAL A 12 -6.50 -44.39 -44.22
C VAL A 12 -5.92 -45.53 -43.40
N CYS A 13 -4.64 -45.39 -43.04
CA CYS A 13 -3.96 -46.31 -42.14
C CYS A 13 -4.59 -46.14 -40.76
N SER A 14 -5.65 -46.92 -40.50
CA SER A 14 -6.23 -47.07 -39.17
C SER A 14 -5.22 -47.81 -38.30
N ARG A 15 -4.34 -47.05 -37.63
CA ARG A 15 -3.41 -47.59 -36.64
C ARG A 15 -4.22 -48.29 -35.55
N ARG A 16 -4.06 -49.61 -35.41
CA ARG A 16 -4.52 -50.36 -34.23
C ARG A 16 -3.75 -49.81 -33.02
N PHE A 17 -4.44 -49.07 -32.16
CA PHE A 17 -3.92 -48.70 -30.85
C PHE A 17 -3.63 -49.98 -30.06
N THR A 18 -2.36 -50.22 -29.76
CA THR A 18 -2.00 -51.26 -28.79
C THR A 18 -2.37 -50.74 -27.40
N LYS A 19 -2.64 -51.64 -26.43
CA LYS A 19 -3.01 -51.25 -25.04
C LYS A 19 -2.04 -50.24 -24.40
N HIS A 20 -0.79 -50.22 -24.85
CA HIS A 20 0.26 -49.33 -24.37
C HIS A 20 0.20 -47.91 -24.96
N ASP A 21 -0.39 -47.72 -26.15
CA ASP A 21 -0.44 -46.41 -26.81
C ASP A 21 -1.44 -45.45 -26.13
N GLY A 22 -2.54 -45.97 -25.58
CA GLY A 22 -3.51 -45.17 -24.83
C GLY A 22 -2.98 -44.72 -23.45
N GLN A 23 -2.13 -45.54 -22.82
CA GLN A 23 -1.50 -45.21 -21.54
C GLN A 23 -0.47 -44.08 -21.69
N ALA A 24 0.29 -44.07 -22.79
CA ALA A 24 1.23 -43.00 -23.09
C ALA A 24 0.52 -41.64 -23.23
N ILE A 25 -0.64 -41.61 -23.89
CA ILE A 25 -1.44 -40.39 -24.06
C ILE A 25 -1.97 -39.87 -22.71
N LEU A 26 -2.47 -40.77 -21.84
CA LEU A 26 -2.96 -40.37 -20.51
C LEU A 26 -1.84 -39.75 -19.66
N LEU A 27 -0.64 -40.33 -19.70
CA LEU A 27 0.51 -39.84 -18.96
C LEU A 27 0.93 -38.45 -19.45
N VAL A 28 0.93 -38.22 -20.77
CA VAL A 28 1.22 -36.90 -21.35
C VAL A 28 0.21 -35.85 -20.92
N ILE A 29 -1.10 -36.18 -20.91
CA ILE A 29 -2.15 -35.25 -20.48
C ILE A 29 -2.01 -34.95 -18.98
N LEU A 30 -1.68 -35.95 -18.17
CA LEU A 30 -1.45 -35.75 -16.72
C LEU A 30 -0.25 -34.82 -16.46
N VAL A 31 0.85 -35.01 -17.21
CA VAL A 31 2.05 -34.18 -17.09
C VAL A 31 1.77 -32.75 -17.57
N ILE A 32 1.13 -32.57 -18.72
CA ILE A 32 0.78 -31.24 -19.25
C ILE A 32 -0.21 -30.54 -18.32
N GLY A 33 -1.24 -31.25 -17.86
CA GLY A 33 -2.23 -30.73 -16.92
C GLY A 33 -1.59 -30.33 -15.59
N GLY A 34 -0.74 -31.18 -15.03
CA GLY A 34 0.01 -30.89 -13.81
C GLY A 34 0.93 -29.67 -13.96
N ALA A 35 1.62 -29.55 -15.09
CA ALA A 35 2.48 -28.40 -15.38
C ALA A 35 1.67 -27.10 -15.51
N MET A 36 0.52 -27.12 -16.20
CA MET A 36 -0.35 -25.95 -16.34
C MET A 36 -0.97 -25.53 -15.00
N LEU A 37 -1.42 -26.50 -14.19
CA LEU A 37 -1.93 -26.24 -12.85
C LEU A 37 -0.84 -25.65 -11.95
N GLY A 38 0.37 -26.21 -11.97
CA GLY A 38 1.50 -25.70 -11.20
C GLY A 38 1.91 -24.28 -11.61
N ALA A 39 1.97 -23.99 -12.92
CA ALA A 39 2.26 -22.65 -13.40
C ALA A 39 1.19 -21.64 -12.96
N THR A 40 -0.09 -22.03 -13.04
CA THR A 40 -1.22 -21.17 -12.68
C THR A 40 -1.26 -20.85 -11.19
N THR A 41 -0.98 -21.82 -10.32
CA THR A 41 -0.95 -21.59 -8.87
C THR A 41 0.19 -20.67 -8.46
N ILE A 42 1.38 -20.83 -9.04
CA ILE A 42 2.51 -19.92 -8.78
C ILE A 42 2.18 -18.50 -9.26
N ALA A 43 1.61 -18.36 -10.46
CA ALA A 43 1.19 -17.06 -10.97
C ALA A 43 0.12 -16.40 -10.07
N GLY A 44 -0.89 -17.15 -9.64
CA GLY A 44 -1.94 -16.65 -8.74
C GLY A 44 -1.37 -16.22 -7.38
N PHE A 45 -0.42 -16.97 -6.84
CA PHE A 45 0.25 -16.62 -5.59
C PHE A 45 1.07 -15.32 -5.70
N LEU A 46 1.82 -15.16 -6.80
CA LEU A 46 2.61 -13.94 -7.05
C LEU A 46 1.72 -12.70 -7.20
N ILE A 47 0.58 -12.82 -7.88
CA ILE A 47 -0.39 -11.71 -8.00
C ILE A 47 -0.94 -11.31 -6.62
N ASN A 48 -1.22 -12.28 -5.75
CA ASN A 48 -1.71 -12.00 -4.39
C ASN A 48 -0.68 -11.21 -3.57
N ILE A 49 0.60 -11.58 -3.63
CA ILE A 49 1.67 -10.85 -2.95
C ILE A 49 1.74 -9.40 -3.47
N GLN A 50 1.66 -9.20 -4.79
CA GLN A 50 1.71 -7.86 -5.38
C GLN A 50 0.53 -6.99 -4.94
N LEU A 51 -0.67 -7.56 -4.79
CA LEU A 51 -1.86 -6.85 -4.31
C LEU A 51 -1.71 -6.42 -2.84
N GLN A 52 -1.17 -7.27 -1.98
CA GLN A 52 -0.92 -6.92 -0.58
C GLN A 52 0.13 -5.82 -0.47
N GLN A 53 1.23 -5.93 -1.23
CA GLN A 53 2.26 -4.90 -1.30
C GLN A 53 1.71 -3.58 -1.83
N ALA A 54 0.85 -3.59 -2.85
CA ALA A 54 0.21 -2.38 -3.37
C ALA A 54 -0.70 -1.72 -2.32
N GLY A 55 -1.42 -2.50 -1.52
CA GLY A 55 -2.21 -1.99 -0.39
C GLY A 55 -1.37 -1.31 0.68
N ASP A 56 -0.25 -1.92 1.05
CA ASP A 56 0.69 -1.36 2.04
C ASP A 56 1.41 -0.10 1.53
N VAL A 57 1.68 -0.02 0.22
CA VAL A 57 2.21 1.19 -0.42
C VAL A 57 1.17 2.29 -0.42
N ALA A 58 -0.09 2.00 -0.74
CA ALA A 58 -1.17 2.99 -0.71
C ALA A 58 -1.41 3.52 0.72
N ASN A 59 -1.44 2.63 1.72
CA ASN A 59 -1.54 3.01 3.13
C ASN A 59 -0.31 3.80 3.60
N SER A 60 0.89 3.40 3.17
CA SER A 60 2.11 4.17 3.42
C SER A 60 2.03 5.57 2.84
N ALA A 61 1.60 5.73 1.59
CA ALA A 61 1.47 7.04 0.95
C ALA A 61 0.44 7.92 1.66
N LYS A 62 -0.71 7.35 2.05
CA LYS A 62 -1.71 8.05 2.86
C LYS A 62 -1.16 8.50 4.21
N ALA A 63 -0.39 7.65 4.89
CA ALA A 63 0.25 7.97 6.16
C ALA A 63 1.33 9.07 6.00
N VAL A 64 2.15 9.01 4.94
CA VAL A 64 3.11 10.08 4.62
C VAL A 64 2.38 11.40 4.37
N PHE A 65 1.35 11.39 3.52
CA PHE A 65 0.58 12.58 3.19
C PHE A 65 -0.09 13.19 4.42
N ALA A 66 -0.64 12.36 5.31
CA ALA A 66 -1.20 12.82 6.57
C ALA A 66 -0.15 13.48 7.47
N ALA A 67 1.03 12.85 7.61
CA ALA A 67 2.13 13.41 8.40
C ALA A 67 2.62 14.75 7.83
N GLU A 68 2.73 14.88 6.51
CA GLU A 68 3.15 16.12 5.86
C GLU A 68 2.09 17.24 6.01
N ALA A 69 0.82 16.90 5.84
CA ALA A 69 -0.28 17.83 6.07
C ALA A 69 -0.28 18.35 7.51
N GLY A 70 -0.17 17.44 8.50
CA GLY A 70 -0.06 17.82 9.91
C GLY A 70 1.18 18.68 10.20
N PHE A 71 2.32 18.33 9.61
CA PHE A 71 3.55 19.11 9.76
C PHE A 71 3.39 20.54 9.24
N ASN A 72 2.90 20.70 8.01
CA ASN A 72 2.72 22.02 7.39
C ASN A 72 1.71 22.88 8.16
N CYS A 73 0.70 22.25 8.75
CA CYS A 73 -0.26 22.89 9.64
C CYS A 73 0.40 23.42 10.92
N ALA A 74 1.23 22.60 11.59
CA ALA A 74 1.95 23.05 12.78
C ALA A 74 2.93 24.20 12.47
N LEU A 75 3.60 24.12 11.33
CA LEU A 75 4.51 25.17 10.88
C LEU A 75 3.76 26.47 10.57
N TYR A 76 2.57 26.38 9.96
CA TYR A 76 1.72 27.53 9.73
C TYR A 76 1.30 28.20 11.04
N ASP A 77 0.83 27.41 12.01
CA ASP A 77 0.42 27.92 13.33
C ASP A 77 1.59 28.53 14.12
N ASN A 78 2.80 27.98 13.95
CA ASN A 78 4.03 28.51 14.55
C ASN A 78 4.44 29.87 13.94
N THR A 79 4.32 30.01 12.62
CA THR A 79 4.71 31.24 11.89
C THR A 79 3.63 32.33 11.92
N HIS A 80 2.38 31.97 12.16
CA HIS A 80 1.24 32.89 12.21
C HIS A 80 0.46 32.73 13.52
N PRO A 81 1.06 33.06 14.68
CA PRO A 81 0.39 32.95 15.95
C PRO A 81 -0.78 33.94 16.01
N THR A 82 -2.01 33.43 15.96
CA THR A 82 -3.22 34.26 16.17
C THR A 82 -3.29 34.70 17.64
N SER A 83 -3.74 35.91 17.96
CA SER A 83 -3.83 36.36 19.36
C SER A 83 -5.02 35.78 20.16
N ILE A 84 -5.82 34.89 19.55
CA ILE A 84 -7.07 34.38 20.11
C ILE A 84 -6.83 32.99 20.78
N PRO A 85 -7.37 32.73 22.00
CA PRO A 85 -7.27 31.44 22.70
C PRO A 85 -8.11 30.33 22.02
N PRO A 86 -7.97 29.04 22.40
CA PRO A 86 -7.40 27.94 21.62
C PRO A 86 -8.47 27.11 20.89
N VAL A 87 -9.34 27.75 20.11
CA VAL A 87 -10.42 27.07 19.37
C VAL A 87 -10.39 27.28 17.86
N ASP A 88 -9.39 28.01 17.36
CA ASP A 88 -9.39 28.47 15.97
C ASP A 88 -8.04 28.24 15.27
N SER A 89 -7.37 27.12 15.58
CA SER A 89 -6.38 26.58 14.65
C SER A 89 -7.14 26.14 13.39
N LYS A 90 -7.00 26.88 12.29
CA LYS A 90 -7.65 26.54 11.00
C LYS A 90 -7.35 25.12 10.53
N CYS A 91 -6.25 24.58 11.02
CA CYS A 91 -5.71 23.29 10.63
C CYS A 91 -6.05 22.14 11.58
N PHE A 92 -6.27 22.41 12.88
CA PHE A 92 -6.49 21.37 13.87
C PHE A 92 -7.82 21.59 14.60
N ASN A 93 -8.56 20.52 14.81
CA ASN A 93 -9.74 20.52 15.67
C ASN A 93 -9.29 20.03 17.05
N ILE A 94 -8.58 20.88 17.80
CA ILE A 94 -7.98 20.49 19.09
C ILE A 94 -8.98 20.81 20.22
N PRO A 95 -9.41 19.83 21.03
CA PRO A 95 -9.92 20.15 22.35
C PRO A 95 -8.76 20.68 23.20
N ILE A 96 -8.91 21.90 23.73
CA ILE A 96 -7.95 22.75 24.47
C ILE A 96 -7.04 22.03 25.52
N VAL A 97 -7.37 20.79 25.90
CA VAL A 97 -6.72 20.02 26.96
C VAL A 97 -5.63 19.05 26.48
N ASP A 98 -5.57 18.74 25.18
CA ASP A 98 -4.55 17.84 24.63
C ASP A 98 -3.48 18.63 23.86
N TYR A 99 -2.22 18.55 24.30
CA TYR A 99 -1.03 19.08 23.59
C TYR A 99 -0.72 18.33 22.28
N VAL A 100 -1.72 17.66 21.73
CA VAL A 100 -1.66 16.75 20.60
C VAL A 100 -2.73 17.18 19.59
N GLY A 101 -2.31 17.80 18.50
CA GLY A 101 -3.21 18.20 17.42
C GLY A 101 -3.52 17.00 16.52
N ARG A 102 -4.81 16.70 16.31
CA ARG A 102 -5.22 15.64 15.37
C ARG A 102 -5.95 16.22 14.15
N ILE A 103 -5.58 15.73 12.96
CA ILE A 103 -6.25 16.05 11.69
C ILE A 103 -6.77 14.74 11.11
N ASN A 104 -8.08 14.62 10.92
CA ASN A 104 -8.65 13.49 10.19
C ASN A 104 -8.81 13.86 8.72
N LEU A 105 -8.21 13.06 7.83
CA LEU A 105 -8.30 13.26 6.39
C LEU A 105 -9.47 12.45 5.83
N VAL A 106 -10.12 12.98 4.79
CA VAL A 106 -11.25 12.33 4.09
C VAL A 106 -10.91 10.97 3.50
N ASN A 107 -9.63 10.67 3.30
CA ASN A 107 -9.13 9.40 2.74
C ASN A 107 -8.98 8.28 3.80
N GLY A 108 -9.43 8.53 5.04
CA GLY A 108 -9.39 7.60 6.17
C GLY A 108 -8.06 7.58 6.93
N ALA A 109 -7.09 8.43 6.57
CA ALA A 109 -5.87 8.63 7.33
C ALA A 109 -6.04 9.73 8.38
N TYR A 110 -5.20 9.75 9.39
CA TYR A 110 -5.13 10.86 10.32
C TYR A 110 -3.69 11.25 10.63
N ALA A 111 -3.50 12.54 10.91
CA ALA A 111 -2.26 13.12 11.36
C ALA A 111 -2.35 13.43 12.85
N GLU A 112 -1.26 13.23 13.57
CA GLU A 112 -1.07 13.58 14.97
C GLU A 112 0.18 14.43 15.07
N VAL A 113 0.06 15.62 15.65
CA VAL A 113 1.12 16.63 15.68
C VAL A 113 1.38 17.03 17.11
N VAL A 114 2.66 17.01 17.46
CA VAL A 114 3.14 17.25 18.81
C VAL A 114 4.32 18.21 18.71
N CYS A 115 4.30 19.26 19.52
CA CYS A 115 5.40 20.18 19.64
C CYS A 115 6.05 20.06 21.01
N SER A 116 7.37 20.16 21.06
CA SER A 116 8.16 19.91 22.26
C SER A 116 9.28 20.94 22.40
N THR A 117 9.60 21.31 23.63
CA THR A 117 10.79 22.11 23.96
C THR A 117 12.08 21.27 23.89
N ASP A 118 11.94 19.94 24.01
CA ASP A 118 13.04 18.98 24.06
C ASP A 118 12.94 17.92 22.95
N ASP A 119 14.07 17.31 22.60
CA ASP A 119 14.20 16.27 21.56
C ASP A 119 13.62 14.91 21.97
N THR A 120 13.32 14.73 23.26
CA THR A 120 12.79 13.49 23.83
C THR A 120 11.27 13.34 23.72
N PHE A 121 10.54 14.42 23.40
CA PHE A 121 9.06 14.45 23.34
C PHE A 121 8.38 13.84 24.58
N ALA A 122 8.95 14.06 25.76
CA ALA A 122 8.35 13.64 27.01
C ALA A 122 7.04 14.42 27.26
N ALA A 123 6.05 13.80 27.91
CA ALA A 123 4.77 14.44 28.19
C ALA A 123 4.90 15.80 28.91
N SER A 124 5.94 15.96 29.75
CA SER A 124 6.25 17.18 30.49
C SER A 124 6.91 18.28 29.66
N SER A 125 7.44 17.97 28.48
CA SER A 125 8.07 18.92 27.56
C SER A 125 7.18 19.26 26.36
N LEU A 126 5.96 18.69 26.31
CA LEU A 126 5.00 19.00 25.28
C LEU A 126 4.44 20.41 25.47
N VAL A 127 4.44 21.15 24.37
CA VAL A 127 3.92 22.52 24.32
C VAL A 127 2.99 22.67 23.13
N LEU A 128 2.12 23.67 23.21
CA LEU A 128 1.35 24.09 22.05
C LEU A 128 2.31 24.55 20.95
N CYS A 129 2.09 24.10 19.72
CA CYS A 129 2.90 24.45 18.54
C CYS A 129 2.94 25.95 18.21
N LYS A 130 2.05 26.71 18.85
CA LYS A 130 1.91 28.16 18.79
C LYS A 130 2.88 28.92 19.70
N ASN A 131 3.51 28.23 20.65
CA ASN A 131 4.43 28.86 21.59
C ASN A 131 5.81 29.04 20.95
N GLU A 132 6.40 30.22 21.13
CA GLU A 132 7.77 30.57 20.68
C GLU A 132 8.86 29.67 21.28
N ASN A 133 8.52 28.88 22.30
CA ASN A 133 9.42 27.94 22.97
C ASN A 133 9.43 26.55 22.34
N ALA A 134 8.57 26.26 21.36
CA ALA A 134 8.62 24.99 20.65
C ALA A 134 9.95 24.91 19.89
N LYS A 135 10.77 23.92 20.24
CA LYS A 135 12.06 23.67 19.58
C LYS A 135 11.96 22.54 18.57
N PHE A 136 11.02 21.63 18.76
CA PHE A 136 10.81 20.50 17.88
C PHE A 136 9.33 20.35 17.52
N ILE A 137 9.08 20.04 16.25
CA ILE A 137 7.78 19.63 15.74
C ILE A 137 7.89 18.18 15.30
N LEU A 138 6.99 17.33 15.81
CA LEU A 138 6.83 15.95 15.38
C LEU A 138 5.43 15.79 14.79
N SER A 139 5.36 15.37 13.54
CA SER A 139 4.10 14.94 12.92
C SER A 139 4.14 13.45 12.63
N LYS A 140 3.06 12.75 12.98
CA LYS A 140 2.85 11.32 12.77
C LYS A 140 1.59 11.14 11.94
N GLY A 141 1.69 10.50 10.79
CA GLY A 141 0.54 10.12 9.98
C GLY A 141 0.28 8.62 10.10
N THR A 142 -0.99 8.27 10.18
CA THR A 142 -1.46 6.88 10.30
C THR A 142 -2.54 6.59 9.28
N SER A 143 -2.43 5.45 8.60
CA SER A 143 -3.46 4.92 7.69
C SER A 143 -3.48 3.40 7.79
N GLY A 144 -4.59 2.83 8.26
CA GLY A 144 -4.67 1.40 8.54
C GLY A 144 -3.64 0.99 9.61
N THR A 145 -2.77 0.03 9.29
CA THR A 145 -1.68 -0.43 10.16
C THR A 145 -0.38 0.35 9.97
N THR A 146 -0.29 1.19 8.93
CA THR A 146 0.95 1.88 8.58
C THR A 146 1.05 3.22 9.31
N LYS A 147 2.24 3.50 9.85
CA LYS A 147 2.60 4.75 10.52
C LYS A 147 3.87 5.34 9.91
N ARG A 148 3.87 6.66 9.70
CA ARG A 148 5.02 7.43 9.18
C ARG A 148 5.14 8.71 9.97
N SER A 149 6.35 9.21 10.18
CA SER A 149 6.56 10.41 10.99
C SER A 149 7.68 11.28 10.46
N PHE A 150 7.54 12.59 10.68
CA PHE A 150 8.53 13.61 10.38
C PHE A 150 8.82 14.40 11.65
N GLN A 151 10.11 14.64 11.91
CA GLN A 151 10.58 15.49 12.98
C GLN A 151 11.40 16.62 12.38
N TYR A 152 11.16 17.82 12.88
CA TYR A 152 11.92 19.01 12.52
C TYR A 152 12.31 19.78 13.76
N ALA A 153 13.53 20.31 13.77
CA ALA A 153 13.99 21.24 14.78
C ALA A 153 13.80 22.66 14.26
N ILE A 154 13.06 23.48 15.01
CA ILE A 154 12.89 24.91 14.75
C ILE A 154 14.22 25.58 15.14
N PRO A 155 14.82 26.38 14.26
CA PRO A 155 16.10 27.05 14.50
C PRO A 155 16.03 28.12 15.59
#